data_AF-A0A8J5MPZ2-F1
#
_entry.id   AF-A0A8J5MPZ2-F1
#
_cell.length_a   1.000
_cell.length_b   1.000
_cell.length_c   1.000
_cell.angle_alpha   90.00
_cell.angle_beta   90.00
_cell.angle_gamma   90.00
#
_symmetry.space_group_name_H-M   'P 1'
#
loop_
_entity.id
_entity.type
_entity.pdbx_description
1 polymer ?
#
loop_
_entity_poly.entity_id
_entity_poly.type
_entity_poly.pdbx_seq_one_letter_code
_entity_poly.pdbx_strand_id
1 'polypeptide(L)'
;MNYVAACIGIAQLVIAIYCLFNIDDAKKRLKFENAVTFGIVDPESDAAAYIFFAILIIVATIYIIAALVLIHGVRTKRRFLLLPWVFFTFLNMVMMFAAGILSLINSHGYALPIIVGCIVLAISMTWIYFTCVVFSFFQALQDGDYW
;
A
#
# COMPACT_ATOMS: atom_id res chain seq x y z
N MET A 1 -4.54 -10.85 14.45
CA MET A 1 -4.59 -9.73 13.48
C MET A 1 -3.32 -9.60 12.64
N ASN A 2 -2.11 -9.63 13.21
CA ASN A 2 -0.86 -9.34 12.46
C ASN A 2 -0.47 -10.36 11.36
N TYR A 3 -0.86 -11.63 11.50
CA TYR A 3 -0.65 -12.63 10.43
C TYR A 3 -1.43 -12.31 9.15
N VAL A 4 -2.56 -11.60 9.25
CA VAL A 4 -3.36 -11.19 8.09
C VAL A 4 -2.58 -10.19 7.24
N ALA A 5 -1.89 -9.23 7.87
CA ALA A 5 -1.05 -8.26 7.15
C ALA A 5 0.15 -8.92 6.45
N ALA A 6 0.77 -9.93 7.10
CA ALA A 6 1.83 -10.72 6.48
C ALA A 6 1.31 -11.55 5.30
N CYS A 7 0.13 -12.18 5.42
CA CYS A 7 -0.50 -12.90 4.32
C CYS A 7 -0.86 -11.99 3.14
N ILE A 8 -1.34 -10.77 3.40
CA ILE A 8 -1.60 -9.77 2.36
C ILE A 8 -0.30 -9.41 1.63
N GLY A 9 0.79 -9.14 2.35
CA GLY A 9 2.10 -8.84 1.76
C GLY A 9 2.63 -10.00 0.90
N ILE A 10 2.50 -11.24 1.37
CA ILE A 10 2.89 -12.44 0.60
C ILE A 10 2.02 -12.59 -0.67
N ALA A 11 0.71 -12.42 -0.56
CA ALA A 11 -0.18 -12.48 -1.71
C ALA A 11 0.17 -11.40 -2.75
N GLN A 12 0.47 -10.18 -2.30
CA GLN A 12 0.92 -9.09 -3.16
C GLN A 12 2.23 -9.41 -3.88
N LEU A 13 3.17 -10.04 -3.16
CA LEU A 13 4.46 -10.46 -3.72
C LEU A 13 4.28 -11.57 -4.78
N VAL A 14 3.43 -12.56 -4.50
CA VAL A 14 3.09 -13.63 -5.46
C VAL A 14 2.41 -13.06 -6.71
N ILE A 15 1.46 -12.13 -6.55
CA ILE A 15 0.79 -11.46 -7.68
C ILE A 15 1.80 -10.63 -8.49
N ALA A 16 2.68 -9.88 -7.82
CA ALA A 16 3.70 -9.08 -8.50
C ALA A 16 4.68 -9.96 -9.31
N ILE A 17 5.14 -11.07 -8.74
CA ILE A 17 6.00 -12.05 -9.44
C ILE A 17 5.25 -12.69 -10.61
N TYR A 18 3.99 -13.08 -10.43
CA TYR A 18 3.17 -13.66 -11.49
C TYR A 18 2.96 -12.69 -12.65
N CYS A 19 2.70 -11.41 -12.35
CA CYS A 19 2.58 -10.36 -13.36
C CYS A 19 3.92 -10.06 -14.05
N LEU A 20 5.05 -10.19 -13.35
CA LEU A 20 6.38 -10.03 -13.93
C LEU A 20 6.71 -11.17 -14.92
N PHE A 21 6.34 -12.41 -14.60
CA PHE A 21 6.52 -13.55 -15.51
C PHE A 21 5.57 -13.51 -16.72
N ASN A 22 4.39 -12.92 -16.58
CA ASN A 22 3.39 -12.78 -17.65
C ASN A 22 3.26 -11.32 -18.11
N ILE A 23 4.39 -10.66 -18.34
CA ILE A 23 4.42 -9.21 -18.57
C ILE A 23 3.63 -8.80 -19.83
N ASP A 24 3.58 -9.64 -20.85
CA ASP A 24 2.89 -9.35 -22.12
C ASP A 24 1.36 -9.34 -21.97
N ASP A 25 0.82 -10.19 -21.10
CA ASP A 25 -0.60 -10.18 -20.77
C ASP A 25 -0.95 -9.09 -19.74
N ALA A 26 -0.03 -8.80 -18.82
CA ALA A 26 -0.19 -7.72 -17.84
C ALA A 26 -0.21 -6.33 -18.51
N LYS A 27 0.66 -6.11 -19.51
CA LYS A 27 0.67 -4.88 -20.32
C LYS A 27 -0.64 -4.63 -21.04
N LYS A 28 -1.28 -5.67 -21.60
CA LYS A 28 -2.58 -5.52 -22.29
C LYS A 28 -3.69 -5.06 -21.36
N ARG A 29 -3.61 -5.41 -20.07
CA ARG A 29 -4.60 -5.04 -19.05
C ARG A 29 -4.30 -3.70 -18.36
N LEU A 30 -3.04 -3.30 -18.32
CA LEU A 30 -2.58 -2.04 -17.73
C LEU A 30 -2.22 -1.05 -18.84
N LYS A 31 -3.15 -0.14 -19.17
CA LYS A 31 -2.86 0.98 -20.06
C LYS A 31 -1.96 1.98 -19.35
N PHE A 32 -0.65 1.92 -19.62
CA PHE A 32 0.34 2.88 -19.11
C PHE A 32 0.30 4.19 -19.93
N GLU A 33 -0.83 4.90 -19.92
CA GLU A 33 -0.96 6.19 -20.63
C GLU A 33 -0.03 7.28 -20.07
N ASN A 34 0.47 7.13 -18.83
CA ASN A 34 1.31 8.11 -18.15
C ASN A 34 2.83 7.82 -18.19
N ALA A 35 3.30 6.92 -19.07
CA ALA A 35 4.74 6.63 -19.20
C ALA A 35 5.57 7.87 -19.59
N VAL A 36 4.96 8.82 -20.30
CA VAL A 36 5.58 10.09 -20.75
C VAL A 36 5.94 11.01 -19.57
N THR A 37 5.18 10.98 -18.47
CA THR A 37 5.39 11.88 -17.31
C THR A 37 6.63 11.50 -16.49
N PHE A 38 7.10 10.26 -16.59
CA PHE A 38 8.31 9.78 -15.90
C PHE A 38 9.60 9.91 -16.74
N GLY A 39 9.54 10.59 -17.90
CA GLY A 39 10.70 10.80 -18.78
C GLY A 39 11.06 9.57 -19.63
N ILE A 40 10.17 8.58 -19.73
CA ILE A 40 10.34 7.43 -20.62
C ILE A 40 9.81 7.87 -21.98
N VAL A 41 10.73 8.11 -22.92
CA VAL A 41 10.49 8.79 -24.20
C VAL A 41 9.67 7.94 -25.19
N ASP A 42 9.46 6.65 -24.92
CA ASP A 42 8.72 5.76 -25.82
C ASP A 42 7.39 5.26 -25.20
N PRO A 43 6.23 5.57 -25.81
CA PRO A 43 4.91 5.10 -25.37
C PRO A 43 4.70 3.58 -25.52
N GLU A 44 5.61 2.88 -26.22
CA GLU A 44 5.64 1.41 -26.31
C GLU A 44 6.71 0.77 -25.41
N SER A 45 7.38 1.55 -24.54
CA SER A 45 8.52 1.04 -23.81
C SER A 45 8.13 0.06 -22.70
N ASP A 46 8.48 -1.20 -22.91
CA ASP A 46 8.53 -2.27 -21.92
C ASP A 46 9.15 -1.84 -20.58
N ALA A 47 10.05 -0.87 -20.61
CA ALA A 47 10.73 -0.33 -19.44
C ALA A 47 9.78 0.23 -18.38
N ALA A 48 8.66 0.86 -18.77
CA ALA A 48 7.71 1.43 -17.82
C ALA A 48 7.03 0.33 -16.99
N ALA A 49 6.66 -0.78 -17.62
CA ALA A 49 6.09 -1.94 -16.94
C ALA A 49 7.12 -2.59 -15.99
N TYR A 50 8.36 -2.78 -16.44
CA TYR A 50 9.43 -3.31 -15.59
C TYR A 50 9.69 -2.43 -14.36
N ILE A 51 9.76 -1.10 -14.53
CA ILE A 51 9.94 -0.16 -13.42
C ILE A 51 8.76 -0.24 -12.44
N PHE A 52 7.53 -0.25 -12.95
CA PHE A 52 6.34 -0.36 -12.11
C PHE A 52 6.32 -1.66 -11.28
N PHE A 53 6.61 -2.80 -11.91
CA PHE A 53 6.67 -4.08 -11.20
C PHE A 53 7.85 -4.15 -10.23
N ALA A 54 9.00 -3.55 -10.55
CA ALA A 54 10.12 -3.45 -9.64
C ALA A 54 9.75 -2.64 -8.38
N ILE A 55 9.06 -1.51 -8.54
CA ILE A 55 8.54 -0.71 -7.42
C ILE A 55 7.54 -1.55 -6.59
N LEU A 56 6.62 -2.28 -7.23
CA LEU A 56 5.68 -3.15 -6.52
C LEU A 56 6.39 -4.23 -5.69
N ILE A 57 7.44 -4.86 -6.22
CA ILE A 57 8.24 -5.86 -5.49
C ILE A 57 8.95 -5.22 -4.29
N ILE A 58 9.56 -4.04 -4.47
CA ILE A 58 10.22 -3.31 -3.39
C ILE A 58 9.21 -2.97 -2.29
N VAL A 59 8.05 -2.43 -2.66
CA VAL A 59 6.97 -2.08 -1.72
C VAL A 59 6.47 -3.31 -0.97
N ALA A 60 6.24 -4.43 -1.67
CA ALA A 60 5.81 -5.68 -1.03
C ALA A 60 6.87 -6.21 -0.04
N THR A 61 8.14 -6.11 -0.39
CA THR A 61 9.26 -6.52 0.47
C THR A 61 9.33 -5.68 1.74
N ILE A 62 9.23 -4.35 1.60
CA ILE A 62 9.16 -3.42 2.73
C ILE A 62 7.96 -3.75 3.62
N TYR A 63 6.81 -4.10 3.03
CA TYR A 63 5.61 -4.47 3.77
C TYR A 63 5.81 -5.73 4.62
N ILE A 64 6.45 -6.76 4.06
CA ILE A 64 6.78 -7.99 4.79
C ILE A 64 7.75 -7.69 5.92
N ILE A 65 8.79 -6.89 5.68
CA ILE A 65 9.75 -6.50 6.72
C ILE A 65 9.04 -5.73 7.83
N ALA A 66 8.21 -4.74 7.49
CA ALA A 66 7.45 -3.97 8.47
C ALA A 66 6.50 -4.86 9.29
N ALA A 67 5.84 -5.84 8.67
CA ALA A 67 4.99 -6.81 9.36
C ALA A 67 5.78 -7.70 10.32
N LEU A 68 6.96 -8.18 9.90
CA LEU A 68 7.85 -8.98 10.76
C LEU A 68 8.40 -8.17 11.94
N VAL A 69 8.80 -6.92 11.69
CA VAL A 69 9.29 -5.99 12.71
C VAL A 69 8.18 -5.66 13.71
N LEU A 70 6.93 -5.51 13.26
CA LEU A 70 5.78 -5.33 14.13
C LEU A 70 5.51 -6.58 14.99
N ILE A 71 5.54 -7.79 14.41
CA ILE A 71 5.37 -9.04 15.18
C ILE A 71 6.49 -9.18 16.24
N HIS A 72 7.73 -8.88 15.85
CA HIS A 72 8.87 -8.94 16.76
C HIS A 72 8.80 -7.85 17.84
N GLY A 73 8.35 -6.64 17.50
CA GLY A 73 8.17 -5.51 18.41
C GLY A 73 7.14 -5.76 19.50
N VAL A 74 6.02 -6.39 19.14
CA VAL A 74 5.00 -6.81 20.11
C VAL A 74 5.56 -7.87 21.06
N ARG A 75 6.34 -8.84 20.56
CA ARG A 75 6.94 -9.89 21.40
C ARG A 75 8.04 -9.38 22.32
N THR A 76 8.81 -8.39 21.88
CA THR A 76 9.94 -7.82 22.65
C THR A 76 9.55 -6.60 23.49
N LYS A 77 8.27 -6.21 23.51
CA LYS A 77 7.75 -5.00 24.16
C LYS A 77 8.52 -3.72 23.78
N ARG A 78 9.16 -3.70 22.60
CA ARG A 78 9.96 -2.55 22.13
C ARG A 78 9.13 -1.68 21.20
N ARG A 79 8.59 -0.59 21.75
CA ARG A 79 7.73 0.38 21.03
C ARG A 79 8.31 0.89 19.71
N PHE A 80 9.63 1.10 19.63
CA PHE A 80 10.28 1.67 18.44
C PHE A 80 10.20 0.75 17.22
N LEU A 81 10.02 -0.57 17.42
CA LEU A 81 9.82 -1.53 16.34
C LEU A 81 8.42 -1.44 15.71
N LEU A 82 7.49 -0.66 16.28
CA LEU A 82 6.19 -0.40 15.69
C LEU A 82 6.21 0.80 14.73
N LEU A 83 7.17 1.72 14.89
CA LEU A 83 7.24 2.98 14.14
C LEU A 83 7.36 2.81 12.62
N PRO A 84 8.19 1.89 12.07
CA PRO A 84 8.30 1.73 10.62
C PRO A 84 6.96 1.34 9.99
N TRP A 85 6.20 0.47 10.66
CA TRP A 85 4.88 0.07 10.20
C TRP A 85 3.89 1.24 10.28
N VAL A 86 3.82 1.94 11.42
CA VAL A 86 2.93 3.11 11.59
C VAL A 86 3.19 4.18 10.54
N PHE A 87 4.45 4.49 10.27
CA PHE A 87 4.84 5.46 9.26
C PHE A 87 4.40 5.03 7.85
N PHE A 88 4.60 3.75 7.52
CA PHE A 88 4.18 3.21 6.23
C PHE A 88 2.66 3.22 6.05
N THR A 89 1.91 2.80 7.07
CA THR A 89 0.44 2.82 7.08
C THR A 89 -0.10 4.23 6.95
N PHE A 90 0.53 5.20 7.62
CA PHE A 90 0.19 6.62 7.51
C PHE A 90 0.42 7.16 6.08
N LEU A 91 1.57 6.86 5.45
CA LEU A 91 1.82 7.27 4.07
C LEU A 91 0.80 6.68 3.10
N ASN A 92 0.48 5.39 3.24
CA ASN A 92 -0.55 4.74 2.41
C ASN A 92 -1.93 5.35 2.61
N MET A 93 -2.28 5.70 3.85
CA MET A 93 -3.53 6.40 4.17
C MET A 93 -3.59 7.73 3.40
N VAL A 94 -2.53 8.54 3.45
CA VAL A 94 -2.46 9.83 2.73
C VAL A 94 -2.57 9.62 1.22
N MET A 95 -1.86 8.64 0.66
CA MET A 95 -1.92 8.35 -0.78
C MET A 95 -3.30 7.89 -1.23
N MET A 96 -3.93 6.95 -0.50
CA MET A 96 -5.27 6.45 -0.84
C MET A 96 -6.33 7.53 -0.68
N PHE A 97 -6.21 8.37 0.35
CA PHE A 97 -7.10 9.50 0.56
C PHE A 97 -6.97 10.54 -0.57
N ALA A 98 -5.75 10.89 -0.96
CA ALA A 98 -5.48 11.77 -2.09
C ALA A 98 -6.00 11.19 -3.42
N ALA A 99 -5.79 9.89 -3.66
CA ALA A 99 -6.29 9.19 -4.84
C ALA A 99 -7.83 9.16 -4.88
N GLY A 100 -8.49 8.95 -3.73
CA GLY A 100 -9.94 9.01 -3.60
C GLY A 100 -10.49 10.40 -3.94
N ILE A 101 -9.88 11.46 -3.41
CA ILE A 101 -10.25 12.85 -3.72
C ILE A 101 -10.02 13.16 -5.21
N LEU A 102 -8.87 12.77 -5.76
CA LEU A 102 -8.55 13.00 -7.16
C LEU A 102 -9.54 12.28 -8.09
N SER A 103 -9.95 11.05 -7.74
CA SER A 103 -10.99 10.30 -8.46
C SER A 103 -12.35 11.02 -8.45
N LEU A 104 -12.70 11.66 -7.34
CA LEU A 104 -13.94 12.44 -7.21
C LEU A 104 -13.88 13.75 -8.02
N ILE A 105 -12.77 14.48 -7.96
CA ILE A 105 -12.57 15.73 -8.70
C ILE A 105 -12.55 15.46 -10.20
N ASN A 106 -11.86 14.41 -10.64
CA ASN A 106 -11.73 14.05 -12.05
C ASN A 106 -12.96 13.31 -12.59
N SER A 107 -14.03 13.18 -11.81
CA SER A 107 -15.18 12.37 -12.18
C SER A 107 -16.01 12.93 -13.34
N HIS A 108 -15.92 14.24 -13.61
CA HIS A 108 -16.61 14.93 -14.74
C HIS A 108 -18.10 14.54 -14.94
N GLY A 109 -18.79 14.08 -13.88
CA GLY A 109 -20.19 13.63 -13.93
C GLY A 109 -20.41 12.16 -14.29
N TYR A 110 -19.35 11.37 -14.51
CA TYR A 110 -19.45 9.92 -14.73
C TYR A 110 -19.64 9.17 -13.40
N ALA A 111 -20.61 8.25 -13.36
CA ALA A 111 -20.94 7.50 -12.15
C ALA A 111 -19.81 6.59 -11.66
N LEU A 112 -19.02 6.01 -12.58
CA LEU A 112 -17.95 5.07 -12.26
C LEU A 112 -16.85 5.69 -11.38
N PRO A 113 -16.20 6.81 -11.74
CA PRO A 113 -15.17 7.43 -10.89
C PRO A 113 -15.69 7.95 -9.55
N ILE A 114 -16.98 8.31 -9.46
CA ILE A 114 -17.64 8.67 -8.20
C ILE A 114 -17.72 7.45 -7.28
N ILE A 115 -18.26 6.33 -7.79
CA ILE A 115 -18.38 5.09 -7.04
C ILE A 115 -17.00 4.60 -6.58
N VAL A 116 -16.01 4.60 -7.48
CA VAL A 116 -14.64 4.21 -7.16
C VAL A 116 -14.03 5.13 -6.09
N GLY A 117 -14.20 6.46 -6.23
CA GLY A 117 -13.75 7.42 -5.23
C GLY A 117 -14.36 7.16 -3.85
N CYS A 118 -15.67 6.92 -3.77
CA CYS A 118 -16.35 6.60 -2.52
C CYS A 118 -15.88 5.28 -1.89
N ILE A 119 -15.66 4.22 -2.70
CA ILE A 119 -15.12 2.95 -2.21
C ILE A 119 -13.70 3.13 -1.65
N VAL A 120 -12.84 3.84 -2.38
CA VAL A 120 -11.47 4.11 -1.95
C VAL A 120 -11.44 4.91 -0.64
N LEU A 121 -12.33 5.91 -0.50
CA LEU A 121 -12.48 6.64 0.76
C LEU A 121 -12.99 5.76 1.91
N ALA A 122 -13.96 4.87 1.67
CA ALA A 122 -14.42 3.92 2.68
C ALA A 122 -13.30 2.97 3.14
N ILE A 123 -12.48 2.49 2.20
CA ILE A 123 -11.29 1.69 2.53
C ILE A 123 -10.28 2.51 3.34
N SER A 124 -10.09 3.79 3.00
CA SER A 124 -9.19 4.68 3.75
C SER A 124 -9.59 4.83 5.23
N MET A 125 -10.89 4.81 5.55
CA MET A 125 -11.37 4.82 6.93
C MET A 125 -10.92 3.59 7.71
N THR A 126 -10.84 2.43 7.04
CA THR A 126 -10.31 1.20 7.66
C THR A 126 -8.83 1.37 8.02
N TRP A 127 -8.04 2.01 7.16
CA TRP A 127 -6.64 2.31 7.43
C TRP A 127 -6.44 3.30 8.59
N ILE A 128 -7.33 4.30 8.72
CA ILE A 128 -7.34 5.22 9.87
C ILE A 128 -7.57 4.43 11.15
N TYR A 129 -8.58 3.57 11.18
CA TYR A 129 -8.88 2.72 12.35
C TYR A 129 -7.67 1.86 12.75
N PHE A 130 -7.04 1.19 11.80
CA PHE A 130 -5.83 0.39 12.07
C PHE A 130 -4.67 1.23 12.61
N THR A 131 -4.50 2.45 12.11
CA THR A 131 -3.48 3.37 12.60
C THR A 131 -3.75 3.77 14.05
N CYS A 132 -5.00 4.11 14.39
CA CYS A 132 -5.40 4.41 15.76
C CYS A 132 -5.18 3.22 16.71
N VAL A 133 -5.51 1.99 16.28
CA VAL A 133 -5.28 0.78 17.08
C VAL A 133 -3.80 0.61 17.40
N VAL A 134 -2.91 0.75 16.42
CA VAL A 134 -1.46 0.60 16.66
C VAL A 134 -0.89 1.75 17.48
N PHE A 135 -1.38 2.98 17.31
CA PHE A 135 -1.02 4.10 18.19
C PHE A 135 -1.46 3.88 19.64
N SER A 136 -2.65 3.32 19.86
CA SER A 136 -3.12 2.93 21.20
C SER A 136 -2.19 1.88 21.83
N PHE A 137 -1.74 0.88 21.07
CA PHE A 137 -0.73 -0.07 21.54
C PHE A 137 0.63 0.59 21.81
N PHE A 138 1.06 1.54 20.98
CA PHE A 138 2.30 2.28 21.19
C PHE A 138 2.28 3.09 22.48
N GLN A 139 1.14 3.73 22.78
CA GLN A 139 0.94 4.50 24.02
C GLN A 139 0.83 3.59 25.24
N ALA A 140 0.07 2.49 25.15
CA ALA A 140 0.04 1.47 26.20
C ALA A 140 1.44 0.92 26.48
N LEU A 141 2.29 0.82 25.44
CA LEU A 141 3.69 0.41 25.62
C LEU A 141 4.59 1.47 26.28
N GLN A 142 4.22 2.73 26.20
CA GLN A 142 4.95 3.82 26.82
C GLN A 142 4.62 3.99 28.30
N ASP A 143 3.36 3.80 28.67
CA ASP A 143 2.89 4.03 30.04
C ASP A 143 3.23 2.87 31.00
N GLY A 144 3.77 1.76 30.48
CA GLY A 144 4.21 0.63 31.30
C GLY A 144 3.06 -0.20 31.89
N ASP A 145 1.82 0.15 31.57
CA ASP A 145 0.58 -0.54 31.96
C ASP A 145 0.38 -1.84 31.16
N TYR A 146 1.29 -2.79 31.38
CA TYR A 146 1.04 -4.18 31.05
C TYR A 146 0.93 -4.96 32.35
N TRP A 147 -0.26 -5.48 32.61
CA TRP A 147 -0.44 -6.67 33.43
C TRP A 147 0.48 -7.81 32.94
#